data_AF-A0AAV6GH64-F1
#
_entry.id   AF-A0AAV6GH64-F1
#
_cell.length_a   1.000
_cell.length_b   1.000
_cell.length_c   1.000
_cell.angle_alpha   90.00
_cell.angle_beta   90.00
_cell.angle_gamma   90.00
#
_symmetry.space_group_name_H-M   'P 1'
#
loop_
_entity.id
_entity.type
_entity.pdbx_description
1 polymer ?
#
loop_
_entity_poly.entity_id
_entity_poly.type
_entity_poly.pdbx_seq_one_letter_code
_entity_poly.pdbx_strand_id
1 'polypeptide(L)'
;MTSRKSETLASSLISGINMAMAQLVDIWDGIGIMEEQRVERMLTVKKHIEDLLRDMITEEESLRHRIKSSIVISQKQLEAICEEMKEGPYKLEEGLTILQTEKNLRYRLEALQKEKNDRLRDLKALQLEDEELCVQLCSTPYYVPSNTVPSYEQLKALREHIQDLTAERRSRLAVFTALRKDIALLASEMGHDPETSLEREAVSDDPDVFLLTHDNIKALQLLVGQVC
;
A
#
# COMPACT_ATOMS: atom_id res chain seq x y z
N MET A 1 47.73 7.04 -6.94
CA MET A 1 46.36 6.53 -6.72
C MET A 1 46.45 5.03 -6.52
N THR A 2 45.77 4.46 -5.53
CA THR A 2 45.73 3.00 -5.32
C THR A 2 44.80 2.34 -6.34
N SER A 3 45.30 1.34 -7.07
CA SER A 3 44.52 0.53 -8.01
C SER A 3 43.32 -0.13 -7.31
N ARG A 4 42.19 -0.29 -8.02
CA ARG A 4 41.01 -0.95 -7.45
C ARG A 4 41.28 -2.45 -7.26
N LYS A 5 40.61 -3.07 -6.29
CA LYS A 5 40.76 -4.53 -6.04
C LYS A 5 40.42 -5.36 -7.29
N SER A 6 39.41 -4.96 -8.06
CA SER A 6 39.04 -5.58 -9.34
C SER A 6 40.14 -5.48 -10.40
N GLU A 7 40.75 -4.31 -10.55
CA GLU A 7 41.86 -4.04 -11.49
C GLU A 7 43.11 -4.86 -11.11
N THR A 8 43.35 -5.02 -9.81
CA THR A 8 44.44 -5.86 -9.27
C THR A 8 44.19 -7.35 -9.54
N LEU A 9 42.96 -7.83 -9.36
CA LEU A 9 42.56 -9.21 -9.67
C LEU A 9 42.64 -9.51 -11.18
N ALA A 10 42.19 -8.59 -12.03
CA ALA A 10 42.32 -8.72 -13.49
C ALA A 10 43.80 -8.83 -13.93
N SER A 11 44.67 -8.02 -13.31
CA SER A 11 46.12 -8.10 -13.55
C SER A 11 46.71 -9.45 -13.10
N SER A 12 46.26 -9.97 -11.95
CA SER A 12 46.66 -11.29 -11.45
C SER A 12 46.22 -12.43 -12.36
N LEU A 13 45.03 -12.34 -12.98
CA LEU A 13 44.53 -13.34 -13.93
C LEU A 13 45.43 -13.41 -15.17
N ILE A 14 45.79 -12.27 -15.75
CA ILE A 14 46.71 -12.20 -16.91
C ILE A 14 48.07 -12.79 -16.56
N SER A 15 48.61 -12.49 -15.37
CA SER A 15 49.87 -13.09 -14.90
C SER A 15 49.77 -14.61 -14.76
N GLY A 16 48.67 -15.13 -14.21
CA GLY A 16 48.42 -16.58 -14.08
C GLY A 16 48.33 -17.29 -15.43
N ILE A 17 47.64 -16.69 -16.40
CA ILE A 17 47.57 -17.20 -17.78
C ILE A 17 48.97 -17.24 -18.39
N ASN A 18 49.74 -16.15 -18.31
CA ASN A 18 51.11 -16.10 -18.87
C ASN A 18 52.03 -17.16 -18.26
N MET A 19 51.96 -17.40 -16.94
CA MET A 19 52.73 -18.47 -16.28
C MET A 19 52.32 -19.87 -16.75
N ALA A 20 51.02 -20.13 -16.89
CA ALA A 20 50.53 -21.41 -17.41
C ALA A 20 50.92 -21.63 -18.89
N MET A 21 50.92 -20.58 -19.71
CA MET A 21 51.38 -20.64 -21.10
C MET A 21 52.87 -20.94 -21.19
N ALA A 22 53.71 -20.32 -20.37
CA ALA A 22 55.15 -20.62 -20.31
C ALA A 22 55.39 -22.10 -19.97
N GLN A 23 54.70 -22.63 -18.95
CA GLN A 23 54.79 -24.05 -18.57
C GLN A 23 54.35 -24.99 -19.70
N LEU A 24 53.32 -24.63 -20.48
CA LEU A 24 52.92 -25.42 -21.66
C LEU A 24 54.01 -25.44 -22.73
N VAL A 25 54.69 -24.32 -22.98
CA VAL A 25 55.83 -24.25 -23.92
C VAL A 25 56.98 -25.13 -23.44
N ASP A 26 57.38 -25.02 -22.16
CA ASP A 26 58.44 -25.85 -21.58
C ASP A 26 58.15 -27.36 -21.72
N ILE A 27 56.89 -27.77 -21.49
CA ILE A 27 56.43 -29.16 -21.66
C ILE A 27 56.50 -29.58 -23.14
N TRP A 28 56.10 -28.71 -24.07
CA TRP A 28 56.11 -29.02 -25.50
C TRP A 28 57.53 -29.10 -26.07
N ASP A 29 58.46 -28.29 -25.56
CA ASP A 29 59.89 -28.39 -25.85
C ASP A 29 60.48 -29.68 -25.31
N GLY A 30 60.16 -30.07 -24.07
CA GLY A 30 60.58 -31.34 -23.48
C GLY A 30 60.06 -32.59 -24.18
N ILE A 31 58.90 -32.50 -24.86
CA ILE A 31 58.32 -33.59 -25.66
C ILE A 31 58.80 -33.57 -27.14
N GLY A 32 59.22 -32.41 -27.65
CA GLY A 32 59.59 -32.23 -29.07
C GLY A 32 58.40 -32.01 -30.01
N ILE A 33 57.35 -31.31 -29.54
CA ILE A 33 56.13 -31.06 -30.34
C ILE A 33 56.38 -29.99 -31.40
N MET A 34 55.96 -30.26 -32.64
CA MET A 34 56.12 -29.36 -33.79
C MET A 34 55.22 -28.13 -33.72
N GLU A 35 55.68 -27.00 -34.26
CA GLU A 35 55.00 -25.69 -34.16
C GLU A 35 53.55 -25.71 -34.64
N GLU A 36 53.25 -26.38 -35.76
CA GLU A 36 51.88 -26.51 -36.29
C GLU A 36 50.91 -27.08 -35.24
N GLN A 37 51.32 -28.11 -34.50
CA GLN A 37 50.52 -28.73 -33.42
C GLN A 37 50.44 -27.84 -32.17
N ARG A 38 51.45 -27.00 -31.91
CA ARG A 38 51.41 -25.99 -30.83
C ARG A 38 50.39 -24.90 -31.16
N VAL A 39 50.36 -24.43 -32.41
CA VAL A 39 49.40 -23.45 -32.90
C VAL A 39 47.97 -23.98 -32.80
N GLU A 40 47.68 -25.21 -33.22
CA GLU A 40 46.34 -25.82 -33.08
C GLU A 40 45.86 -25.86 -31.61
N ARG A 41 46.76 -26.22 -30.69
CA ARG A 41 46.47 -26.23 -29.24
C ARG A 41 46.25 -24.83 -28.70
N MET A 42 47.08 -23.86 -29.09
CA MET A 42 46.92 -22.45 -28.70
C MET A 42 45.65 -21.82 -29.25
N LEU A 43 45.25 -22.14 -30.49
CA LEU A 43 43.97 -21.71 -31.08
C LEU A 43 42.78 -22.25 -30.28
N THR A 44 42.88 -23.49 -29.79
CA THR A 44 41.84 -24.11 -28.94
C THR A 44 41.74 -23.37 -27.59
N VAL A 45 42.86 -23.10 -26.91
CA VAL A 45 42.86 -22.35 -25.65
C VAL A 45 42.37 -20.91 -25.85
N LYS A 46 42.85 -20.23 -26.91
CA LYS A 46 42.39 -18.89 -27.30
C LYS A 46 40.88 -18.86 -27.47
N LYS A 47 40.32 -19.80 -28.24
CA LYS A 47 38.87 -19.88 -28.48
C LYS A 47 38.09 -20.00 -27.16
N HIS A 48 38.50 -20.90 -26.26
CA HIS A 48 37.81 -21.05 -24.98
C HIS A 48 37.83 -19.79 -24.11
N ILE A 49 38.93 -19.02 -24.14
CA ILE A 49 39.02 -17.73 -23.43
C ILE A 49 38.14 -16.67 -24.11
N GLU A 50 38.18 -16.57 -25.44
CA GLU A 50 37.37 -15.61 -26.21
C GLU A 50 35.87 -15.86 -26.07
N ASP A 51 35.45 -17.12 -26.09
CA ASP A 51 34.04 -17.51 -25.93
C ASP A 51 33.55 -17.22 -24.50
N LEU A 52 34.31 -17.59 -23.46
CA LEU A 52 33.97 -17.26 -22.07
C LEU A 52 33.84 -15.74 -21.82
N LEU A 53 34.78 -14.94 -22.34
CA LEU A 53 34.73 -13.49 -22.20
C LEU A 53 33.54 -12.88 -22.97
N ARG A 54 33.20 -13.43 -24.14
CA ARG A 54 32.04 -13.02 -24.93
C ARG A 54 30.74 -13.30 -24.18
N ASP A 55 30.62 -14.47 -23.55
CA ASP A 55 29.45 -14.86 -22.76
C ASP A 55 29.28 -13.91 -21.56
N MET A 56 30.34 -13.68 -20.77
CA MET A 56 30.32 -12.73 -19.64
C MET A 56 29.92 -11.31 -20.06
N ILE A 57 30.43 -10.80 -21.20
CA ILE A 57 30.06 -9.49 -21.73
C ILE A 57 28.57 -9.48 -22.12
N THR A 58 28.11 -10.53 -22.79
CA THR A 58 26.70 -10.66 -23.23
C THR A 58 25.74 -10.70 -22.04
N GLU A 59 26.09 -11.42 -20.97
CA GLU A 59 25.33 -11.45 -19.73
C GLU A 59 25.22 -10.06 -19.08
N GLU A 60 26.34 -9.35 -18.90
CA GLU A 60 26.36 -8.00 -18.33
C GLU A 60 25.62 -6.97 -19.20
N GLU A 61 25.72 -7.08 -20.53
CA GLU A 61 24.93 -6.23 -21.43
C GLU A 61 23.42 -6.51 -21.32
N SER A 62 23.03 -7.78 -21.20
CA SER A 62 21.63 -8.18 -20.98
C SER A 62 21.09 -7.69 -19.63
N LEU A 63 21.91 -7.76 -18.57
CA LEU A 63 21.60 -7.25 -17.24
C LEU A 63 21.39 -5.73 -17.30
N ARG A 64 22.31 -5.00 -17.93
CA ARG A 64 22.20 -3.55 -18.16
C ARG A 64 20.94 -3.19 -18.94
N HIS A 65 20.56 -3.97 -19.95
CA HIS A 65 19.32 -3.76 -20.71
C HIS A 65 18.08 -3.98 -19.83
N ARG A 66 18.05 -5.08 -19.06
CA ARG A 66 16.97 -5.42 -18.14
C ARG A 66 16.76 -4.34 -17.07
N ILE A 67 17.83 -3.80 -16.50
CA ILE A 67 17.77 -2.69 -15.53
C ILE A 67 17.18 -1.43 -16.19
N LYS A 68 17.61 -1.07 -17.41
CA LYS A 68 17.04 0.07 -18.15
C LYS A 68 15.55 -0.11 -18.45
N SER A 69 15.12 -1.31 -18.84
CA SER A 69 13.69 -1.62 -19.03
C SER A 69 12.91 -1.52 -17.73
N SER A 70 13.47 -2.00 -16.60
CA SER A 70 12.88 -1.85 -15.25
C SER A 70 12.64 -0.36 -14.92
N ILE A 71 13.66 0.50 -15.12
CA ILE A 71 13.56 1.96 -14.91
C ILE A 71 12.38 2.56 -15.69
N VAL A 72 12.26 2.28 -16.99
CA VAL A 72 11.19 2.85 -17.85
C VAL A 72 9.80 2.36 -17.42
N ILE A 73 9.68 1.09 -17.00
CA ILE A 73 8.42 0.55 -16.49
C ILE A 73 8.06 1.20 -15.15
N SER A 74 9.00 1.26 -14.20
CA SER A 74 8.77 1.88 -12.90
C SER A 74 8.48 3.37 -12.99
N GLN A 75 9.10 4.11 -13.93
CA GLN A 75 8.77 5.52 -14.20
C GLN A 75 7.30 5.68 -14.60
N LYS A 76 6.82 4.91 -15.59
CA LYS A 76 5.40 4.96 -16.03
C LYS A 76 4.42 4.56 -14.93
N GLN A 77 4.75 3.53 -14.16
CA GLN A 77 3.94 3.12 -13.01
C GLN A 77 3.90 4.21 -11.93
N LEU A 78 5.01 4.94 -11.74
CA LEU A 78 5.11 6.01 -10.78
C LEU A 78 4.37 7.28 -11.21
N GLU A 79 4.42 7.62 -12.51
CA GLU A 79 3.60 8.67 -13.11
C GLU A 79 2.10 8.38 -12.89
N ALA A 80 1.65 7.17 -13.26
CA ALA A 80 0.24 6.77 -13.09
C ALA A 80 -0.24 6.83 -11.64
N ILE A 81 0.54 6.30 -10.67
CA ILE A 81 0.12 6.35 -9.26
C ILE A 81 0.20 7.78 -8.67
N CYS A 82 1.13 8.62 -9.11
CA CYS A 82 1.14 10.04 -8.75
C CYS A 82 -0.14 10.75 -9.25
N GLU A 83 -0.55 10.51 -10.49
CA GLU A 83 -1.80 11.06 -11.05
C GLU A 83 -3.05 10.58 -10.27
N GLU A 84 -3.16 9.28 -10.00
CA GLU A 84 -4.25 8.69 -9.20
C GLU A 84 -4.33 9.26 -7.77
N MET A 85 -3.18 9.48 -7.14
CA MET A 85 -3.04 10.05 -5.80
C MET A 85 -3.18 11.58 -5.77
N LYS A 86 -3.23 12.23 -6.95
CA LYS A 86 -3.15 13.69 -7.15
C LYS A 86 -1.89 14.31 -6.53
N GLU A 87 -0.80 13.54 -6.48
CA GLU A 87 0.51 13.99 -6.02
C GLU A 87 1.33 14.59 -7.17
N GLY A 88 2.25 15.50 -6.83
CA GLY A 88 3.16 16.08 -7.83
C GLY A 88 4.09 15.04 -8.47
N PRO A 89 4.60 15.30 -9.68
CA PRO A 89 5.48 14.36 -10.38
C PRO A 89 6.76 14.12 -9.58
N TYR A 90 7.13 12.84 -9.43
CA TYR A 90 8.33 12.46 -8.71
C TYR A 90 9.59 12.94 -9.44
N LYS A 91 10.43 13.69 -8.73
CA LYS A 91 11.72 14.17 -9.23
C LYS A 91 12.83 13.22 -8.77
N LEU A 92 13.48 12.58 -9.72
CA LEU A 92 14.72 11.83 -9.49
C LEU A 92 15.88 12.79 -9.19
N GLU A 93 16.79 12.35 -8.32
CA GLU A 93 18.07 13.04 -8.12
C GLU A 93 18.97 12.86 -9.35
N GLU A 94 19.68 13.91 -9.71
CA GLU A 94 20.67 13.88 -10.82
C GLU A 94 21.95 13.15 -10.39
N GLY A 95 22.68 12.60 -11.37
CA GLY A 95 23.98 11.95 -11.13
C GLY A 95 23.93 10.52 -10.58
N LEU A 96 22.74 9.95 -10.35
CA LEU A 96 22.57 8.55 -9.92
C LEU A 96 23.03 7.54 -10.99
N THR A 97 23.64 6.44 -10.55
CA THR A 97 23.90 5.28 -11.42
C THR A 97 22.61 4.51 -11.72
N ILE A 98 22.57 3.76 -12.83
CA ILE A 98 21.36 3.02 -13.24
C ILE A 98 20.78 2.10 -12.15
N LEU A 99 21.63 1.47 -11.33
CA LEU A 99 21.19 0.62 -10.21
C LEU A 99 20.60 1.44 -9.05
N GLN A 100 21.12 2.63 -8.79
CA GLN A 100 20.56 3.53 -7.77
C GLN A 100 19.23 4.13 -8.24
N THR A 101 19.14 4.57 -9.50
CA THR A 101 17.90 5.06 -10.12
C THR A 101 16.80 4.00 -10.06
N GLU A 102 17.10 2.76 -10.48
CA GLU A 102 16.14 1.66 -10.48
C GLU A 102 15.68 1.29 -9.06
N LYS A 103 16.61 1.22 -8.10
CA LYS A 103 16.29 0.98 -6.68
C LYS A 103 15.41 2.08 -6.08
N ASN A 104 15.73 3.35 -6.34
CA ASN A 104 14.98 4.49 -5.80
C ASN A 104 13.56 4.55 -6.36
N LEU A 105 13.40 4.33 -7.67
CA LEU A 105 12.09 4.23 -8.31
C LEU A 105 11.24 3.12 -7.70
N ARG A 106 11.80 1.91 -7.56
CA ARG A 106 11.07 0.78 -6.96
C ARG A 106 10.63 1.07 -5.53
N TYR A 107 11.53 1.62 -4.70
CA TYR A 107 11.22 1.95 -3.31
C TYR A 107 10.11 3.01 -3.20
N ARG A 108 10.15 4.08 -4.02
CA ARG A 108 9.08 5.10 -4.02
C ARG A 108 7.76 4.53 -4.55
N LEU A 109 7.79 3.65 -5.55
CA LEU A 109 6.60 2.98 -6.08
C LEU A 109 5.97 2.04 -5.03
N GLU A 110 6.78 1.24 -4.33
CA GLU A 110 6.33 0.39 -3.22
C GLU A 110 5.71 1.22 -2.08
N ALA A 111 6.33 2.34 -1.72
CA ALA A 111 5.82 3.26 -0.70
C ALA A 111 4.45 3.86 -1.10
N LEU A 112 4.33 4.41 -2.32
CA LEU A 112 3.07 4.97 -2.82
C LEU A 112 1.97 3.92 -2.99
N GLN A 113 2.32 2.72 -3.45
CA GLN A 113 1.35 1.64 -3.61
C GLN A 113 0.83 1.15 -2.24
N LYS A 114 1.71 1.10 -1.23
CA LYS A 114 1.29 0.85 0.15
C LYS A 114 0.37 1.96 0.66
N GLU A 115 0.75 3.22 0.49
CA GLU A 115 -0.01 4.38 0.94
C GLU A 115 -1.40 4.46 0.30
N LYS A 116 -1.50 4.26 -1.02
CA LYS A 116 -2.78 4.09 -1.75
C LYS A 116 -3.64 2.99 -1.12
N ASN A 117 -3.04 1.82 -0.86
CA ASN A 117 -3.76 0.67 -0.31
C ASN A 117 -4.14 0.86 1.17
N ASP A 118 -3.40 1.67 1.94
CA ASP A 118 -3.75 2.08 3.29
C ASP A 118 -4.93 3.08 3.25
N ARG A 119 -4.84 4.16 2.45
CA ARG A 119 -5.90 5.17 2.29
C ARG A 119 -7.23 4.58 1.81
N LEU A 120 -7.21 3.62 0.87
CA LEU A 120 -8.41 2.93 0.38
C LEU A 120 -9.04 1.98 1.41
N ARG A 121 -8.22 1.32 2.25
CA ARG A 121 -8.72 0.49 3.36
C ARG A 121 -9.33 1.35 4.46
N ASP A 122 -8.69 2.48 4.78
CA ASP A 122 -9.20 3.45 5.75
C ASP A 122 -10.56 4.00 5.33
N LEU A 123 -10.68 4.45 4.06
CA LEU A 123 -11.96 4.90 3.51
C LEU A 123 -13.06 3.83 3.63
N LYS A 124 -12.77 2.59 3.24
CA LYS A 124 -13.78 1.52 3.31
C LYS A 124 -14.21 1.23 4.74
N ALA A 125 -13.30 1.28 5.72
CA ALA A 125 -13.64 1.08 7.13
C ALA A 125 -14.52 2.22 7.65
N LEU A 126 -14.15 3.47 7.35
CA LEU A 126 -14.90 4.66 7.75
C LEU A 126 -16.28 4.72 7.09
N GLN A 127 -16.41 4.36 5.81
CA GLN A 127 -17.71 4.32 5.13
C GLN A 127 -18.67 3.30 5.76
N LEU A 128 -18.18 2.14 6.21
CA LEU A 128 -19.01 1.16 6.90
C LEU A 128 -19.49 1.66 8.27
N GLU A 129 -18.62 2.35 9.03
CA GLU A 129 -18.98 2.97 10.31
C GLU A 129 -19.99 4.12 10.14
N ASP A 130 -19.79 4.95 9.11
CA ASP A 130 -20.69 6.05 8.72
C ASP A 130 -22.07 5.53 8.29
N GLU A 131 -22.12 4.52 7.41
CA GLU A 131 -23.37 3.87 6.98
C GLU A 131 -24.15 3.30 8.17
N GLU A 132 -23.49 2.63 9.12
CA GLU A 132 -24.14 2.07 10.32
C GLU A 132 -24.74 3.17 11.22
N LEU A 133 -23.97 4.22 11.51
CA LEU A 133 -24.44 5.38 12.29
C LEU A 133 -25.59 6.11 11.59
N CYS A 134 -25.51 6.26 10.26
CA CYS A 134 -26.54 6.90 9.47
C CYS A 134 -27.86 6.14 9.46
N VAL A 135 -27.82 4.80 9.40
CA VAL A 135 -29.02 3.95 9.57
C VAL A 135 -29.66 4.17 10.95
N GLN A 136 -28.88 4.10 12.03
CA GLN A 136 -29.37 4.27 13.41
C GLN A 136 -29.97 5.66 13.68
N LEU A 137 -29.42 6.70 13.06
CA LEU A 137 -29.85 8.10 13.21
C LEU A 137 -30.89 8.56 12.17
N CYS A 138 -31.18 7.71 11.17
CA CYS A 138 -31.93 8.05 9.95
C CYS A 138 -31.38 9.32 9.27
N SER A 139 -30.07 9.35 9.05
CA SER A 139 -29.36 10.42 8.33
C SER A 139 -28.76 9.90 7.03
N THR A 140 -28.25 10.79 6.17
CA THR A 140 -27.66 10.44 4.88
C THR A 140 -26.14 10.25 5.03
N PRO A 141 -25.56 9.12 4.59
CA PRO A 141 -24.11 8.90 4.62
C PRO A 141 -23.31 9.97 3.88
N TYR A 142 -22.08 10.18 4.34
CA TYR A 142 -21.15 11.15 3.80
C TYR A 142 -20.63 10.75 2.42
N TYR A 143 -20.81 11.62 1.43
CA TYR A 143 -20.40 11.35 0.06
C TYR A 143 -18.88 11.43 -0.15
N VAL A 144 -18.25 10.31 -0.49
CA VAL A 144 -16.86 10.25 -0.99
C VAL A 144 -16.85 9.73 -2.44
N PRO A 145 -16.21 10.44 -3.40
CA PRO A 145 -16.12 9.99 -4.79
C PRO A 145 -15.41 8.63 -4.94
N SER A 146 -16.14 7.61 -5.38
CA SER A 146 -15.70 6.21 -5.43
C SER A 146 -14.58 5.91 -6.43
N ASN A 147 -14.32 6.82 -7.38
CA ASN A 147 -13.41 6.60 -8.51
C ASN A 147 -12.01 7.21 -8.31
N THR A 148 -11.70 7.73 -7.12
CA THR A 148 -10.41 8.39 -6.83
C THR A 148 -9.85 7.92 -5.49
N VAL A 149 -8.53 7.84 -5.36
CA VAL A 149 -7.91 7.65 -4.05
C VAL A 149 -8.22 8.88 -3.19
N PRO A 150 -8.75 8.72 -1.96
CA PRO A 150 -9.10 9.86 -1.12
C PRO A 150 -7.83 10.60 -0.67
N SER A 151 -7.94 11.93 -0.56
CA SER A 151 -6.91 12.73 0.11
C SER A 151 -6.97 12.53 1.63
N TYR A 152 -5.88 12.86 2.32
CA TYR A 152 -5.87 12.88 3.79
C TYR A 152 -6.92 13.83 4.38
N GLU A 153 -7.22 14.93 3.70
CA GLU A 153 -8.26 15.88 4.11
C GLU A 153 -9.67 15.27 3.98
N GLN A 154 -9.94 14.50 2.92
CA GLN A 154 -11.21 13.78 2.75
C GLN A 154 -11.40 12.69 3.81
N LEU A 155 -10.36 11.91 4.10
CA LEU A 155 -10.38 10.91 5.19
C LEU A 155 -10.59 11.58 6.55
N LYS A 156 -9.95 12.74 6.79
CA LYS A 156 -10.11 13.52 8.02
C LYS A 156 -11.53 14.07 8.16
N ALA A 157 -12.10 14.65 7.10
CA ALA A 157 -13.47 15.17 7.12
C ALA A 157 -14.51 14.06 7.40
N LEU A 158 -14.32 12.87 6.83
CA LEU A 158 -15.16 11.70 7.12
C LEU A 158 -15.04 11.25 8.59
N ARG A 159 -13.82 11.20 9.15
CA ARG A 159 -13.59 10.90 10.58
C ARG A 159 -14.25 11.93 11.50
N GLU A 160 -14.16 13.22 11.15
CA GLU A 160 -14.81 14.31 11.91
C GLU A 160 -16.34 14.17 11.85
N HIS A 161 -16.90 13.85 10.68
CA HIS A 161 -18.34 13.59 10.54
C HIS A 161 -18.83 12.39 11.37
N ILE A 162 -18.11 11.25 11.31
CA ILE A 162 -18.40 10.07 12.14
C ILE A 162 -18.33 10.39 13.64
N GLN A 163 -17.38 11.23 14.05
CA GLN A 163 -17.26 11.68 15.44
C GLN A 163 -18.48 12.52 15.87
N ASP A 164 -18.96 13.42 15.01
CA ASP A 164 -20.15 14.22 15.26
C ASP A 164 -21.43 13.34 15.31
N LEU A 165 -21.61 12.42 14.35
CA LEU A 165 -22.71 11.44 14.38
C LEU A 165 -22.67 10.57 15.63
N THR A 166 -21.49 10.13 16.07
CA THR A 166 -21.31 9.34 17.30
C THR A 166 -21.67 10.15 18.55
N ALA A 167 -21.33 11.44 18.58
CA ALA A 167 -21.71 12.34 19.66
C ALA A 167 -23.23 12.58 19.69
N GLU A 168 -23.85 12.81 18.54
CA GLU A 168 -25.30 12.98 18.39
C GLU A 168 -26.05 11.69 18.78
N ARG A 169 -25.60 10.51 18.34
CA ARG A 169 -26.16 9.22 18.77
C ARG A 169 -26.12 9.06 20.28
N ARG A 170 -25.00 9.40 20.92
CA ARG A 170 -24.87 9.34 22.38
C ARG A 170 -25.84 10.31 23.08
N SER A 171 -25.99 11.53 22.56
CA SER A 171 -26.94 12.53 23.06
C SER A 171 -28.38 12.05 22.95
N ARG A 172 -28.79 11.60 21.75
CA ARG A 172 -30.13 11.08 21.47
C ARG A 172 -30.47 9.85 22.29
N LEU A 173 -29.55 8.90 22.41
CA LEU A 173 -29.73 7.69 23.21
C LEU A 173 -29.93 8.04 24.70
N ALA A 174 -29.15 8.96 25.25
CA ALA A 174 -29.30 9.39 26.64
C ALA A 174 -30.67 10.03 26.91
N VAL A 175 -31.16 10.89 26.00
CA VAL A 175 -32.50 11.50 26.09
C VAL A 175 -33.59 10.42 25.95
N PHE A 176 -33.45 9.51 24.99
CA PHE A 176 -34.38 8.40 24.76
C PHE A 176 -34.51 7.47 25.98
N THR A 177 -33.38 7.03 26.56
CA THR A 177 -33.37 6.18 27.75
C THR A 177 -33.96 6.88 28.97
N ALA A 178 -33.75 8.19 29.14
CA ALA A 178 -34.39 8.97 30.19
C ALA A 178 -35.92 9.00 30.00
N LEU A 179 -36.40 9.37 28.81
CA LEU A 179 -37.83 9.44 28.51
C LEU A 179 -38.53 8.08 28.69
N ARG A 180 -37.93 6.97 28.22
CA ARG A 180 -38.49 5.62 28.43
C ARG A 180 -38.62 5.25 29.90
N LYS A 181 -37.64 5.64 30.73
CA LYS A 181 -37.69 5.42 32.17
C LYS A 181 -38.81 6.23 32.84
N ASP A 182 -38.97 7.50 32.45
CA ASP A 182 -40.00 8.37 32.99
C ASP A 182 -41.41 7.89 32.59
N ILE A 183 -41.62 7.48 31.33
CA ILE A 183 -42.86 6.86 30.85
C ILE A 183 -43.19 5.59 31.63
N ALA A 184 -42.22 4.68 31.81
CA ALA A 184 -42.44 3.43 32.54
C ALA A 184 -42.78 3.66 34.02
N LEU A 185 -42.18 4.67 34.66
CA LEU A 185 -42.52 5.06 36.03
C LEU A 185 -43.96 5.60 36.12
N LEU A 186 -44.31 6.59 35.29
CA LEU A 186 -45.64 7.21 35.29
C LEU A 186 -46.75 6.20 34.96
N ALA A 187 -46.54 5.33 33.96
CA ALA A 187 -47.48 4.27 33.62
C ALA A 187 -47.70 3.30 34.80
N SER A 188 -46.63 2.94 35.52
CA SER A 188 -46.72 2.09 36.72
C SER A 188 -47.40 2.80 37.90
N GLU A 189 -47.22 4.12 38.06
CA GLU A 189 -47.84 4.90 39.13
C GLU A 189 -49.34 5.12 38.89
N MET A 190 -49.75 5.30 37.63
CA MET A 190 -51.16 5.45 37.24
C MET A 190 -51.90 4.12 36.98
N GLY A 191 -51.17 3.00 36.90
CA GLY A 191 -51.74 1.70 36.56
C GLY A 191 -52.26 1.64 35.11
N HIS A 192 -51.58 2.33 34.19
CA HIS A 192 -51.96 2.46 32.79
C HIS A 192 -51.24 1.40 31.93
N ASP A 193 -52.02 0.54 31.28
CA ASP A 193 -51.52 -0.40 30.27
C ASP A 193 -51.28 0.32 28.91
N PRO A 194 -50.18 0.06 28.19
CA PRO A 194 -49.84 0.75 26.95
C PRO A 194 -50.76 0.33 25.78
N GLU A 195 -51.51 1.27 25.24
CA GLU A 195 -52.50 1.04 24.17
C GLU A 195 -51.90 1.29 22.77
N THR A 196 -51.15 2.38 22.59
CA THR A 196 -50.59 2.73 21.28
C THR A 196 -49.35 1.90 20.91
N SER A 197 -48.97 1.89 19.64
CA SER A 197 -47.71 1.27 19.21
C SER A 197 -46.50 1.99 19.80
N LEU A 198 -46.56 3.33 19.88
CA LEU A 198 -45.50 4.16 20.45
C LEU A 198 -45.29 3.89 21.95
N GLU A 199 -46.36 3.76 22.74
CA GLU A 199 -46.26 3.37 24.15
C GLU A 199 -45.66 1.96 24.31
N ARG A 200 -46.12 1.00 23.49
CA ARG A 200 -45.59 -0.36 23.52
C ARG A 200 -44.10 -0.39 23.17
N GLU A 201 -43.65 0.35 22.17
CA GLU A 201 -42.22 0.54 21.84
C GLU A 201 -41.45 1.26 22.97
N ALA A 202 -42.05 2.26 23.62
CA ALA A 202 -41.44 2.99 24.73
C ALA A 202 -41.24 2.12 26.00
N VAL A 203 -42.10 1.12 26.23
CA VAL A 203 -42.04 0.22 27.40
C VAL A 203 -41.31 -1.11 27.07
N SER A 204 -41.06 -1.42 25.78
CA SER A 204 -40.71 -2.73 25.19
C SER A 204 -39.49 -3.54 25.68
N ASP A 205 -38.77 -3.14 26.74
CA ASP A 205 -37.37 -3.50 27.05
C ASP A 205 -36.38 -3.22 25.89
N ASP A 206 -36.45 -3.97 24.78
CA ASP A 206 -35.54 -3.93 23.62
C ASP A 206 -35.19 -2.48 23.18
N PRO A 207 -33.89 -2.10 23.14
CA PRO A 207 -33.47 -0.76 22.72
C PRO A 207 -33.34 -0.60 21.21
N ASP A 208 -33.15 -1.69 20.44
CA ASP A 208 -32.79 -1.64 19.02
C ASP A 208 -34.03 -1.55 18.10
N VAL A 209 -35.22 -1.78 18.65
CA VAL A 209 -36.51 -1.61 17.94
C VAL A 209 -36.78 -0.14 17.55
N PHE A 210 -36.20 0.83 18.26
CA PHE A 210 -36.57 2.23 18.14
C PHE A 210 -35.48 3.10 17.51
N LEU A 211 -35.73 3.58 16.29
CA LEU A 211 -34.80 4.47 15.57
C LEU A 211 -34.65 5.81 16.30
N LEU A 212 -33.41 6.27 16.47
CA LEU A 212 -33.06 7.52 17.18
C LEU A 212 -33.27 8.76 16.29
N THR A 213 -34.45 8.88 15.68
CA THR A 213 -34.82 10.04 14.85
C THR A 213 -35.27 11.21 15.73
N HIS A 214 -35.15 12.44 15.23
CA HIS A 214 -35.65 13.61 15.96
C HIS A 214 -37.17 13.58 16.17
N ASP A 215 -37.94 13.07 15.22
CA ASP A 215 -39.40 13.05 15.34
C ASP A 215 -39.88 11.94 16.28
N ASN A 216 -39.17 10.80 16.31
CA ASN A 216 -39.37 9.74 17.30
C ASN A 216 -39.10 10.24 18.73
N ILE A 217 -38.02 11.00 18.95
CA ILE A 217 -37.73 11.59 20.28
C ILE A 217 -38.78 12.63 20.68
N LYS A 218 -39.22 13.49 19.76
CA LYS A 218 -40.33 14.44 20.02
C LYS A 218 -41.63 13.73 20.37
N ALA A 219 -41.95 12.62 19.71
CA ALA A 219 -43.15 11.85 19.99
C ALA A 219 -43.15 11.32 21.44
N LEU A 220 -42.01 10.85 21.94
CA LEU A 220 -41.86 10.43 23.35
C LEU A 220 -41.91 11.60 24.33
N GLN A 221 -41.36 12.76 23.99
CA GLN A 221 -41.49 13.97 24.80
C GLN A 221 -42.95 14.42 24.93
N LEU A 222 -43.73 14.32 23.85
CA LEU A 222 -45.17 14.58 23.87
C LEU A 222 -45.93 13.54 24.71
N LEU A 223 -45.55 12.26 24.62
CA LEU A 223 -46.15 11.18 25.40
C LEU A 223 -45.94 11.38 26.91
N VAL A 224 -44.72 11.76 27.36
CA VAL A 224 -44.47 12.13 28.77
C VAL A 224 -45.40 13.26 29.23
N GLY A 225 -45.69 14.23 28.37
CA GLY A 225 -46.63 15.32 28.65
C GLY A 225 -48.12 14.97 28.55
N GLN A 226 -48.47 13.74 28.14
CA GLN A 226 -49.84 13.21 28.08
C GLN A 226 -50.14 12.18 29.18
N VAL A 227 -49.09 11.57 29.74
CA VAL A 227 -49.15 10.61 30.87
C VAL A 227 -48.87 11.33 32.22
N CYS A 228 -48.78 12.67 32.21
CA CYS A 228 -48.80 13.57 33.38
C CYS A 228 -50.16 14.29 33.49
#